data_AF-A0A6M1R5Z8-F1
#
_entry.id   AF-A0A6M1R5Z8-F1
#
_cell.length_a   1.000
_cell.length_b   1.000
_cell.length_c   1.000
_cell.angle_alpha   90.00
_cell.angle_beta   90.00
_cell.angle_gamma   90.00
#
_symmetry.space_group_name_H-M   'P 1'
#
loop_
_entity.id
_entity.type
_entity.pdbx_description
1 polymer ?
#
loop_
_entity_poly.entity_id
_entity_poly.type
_entity_poly.pdbx_seq_one_letter_code
_entity_poly.pdbx_strand_id
1 'polypeptide(L)'
;MTPTLSGRLQTRVALMALVAVPLTLLLALLPGITLVGGLLTVLIMSVLGLGWELVYHALQQLRWDKDWPSLFGLLSGVPEGLGLWTVLGAFGTRPSAGTFALHVGLLWVAIWAIQQGPLKVIAPAWRFHGARLLERRPATTLLPAPTPAAVPTPVSAQVSESPLEGMFTNEREPKPERVRKPTPVRKSRPKNSSRPHKQLVFGRGARLAAAVTVAAVVGMLAVTNLGTNHRAPTAAVDKPSAIPSTPSSTPTPKPSSPPAHQEHKPQASQPVGWTVPSDHKAYKTWNKNASVVPYALTVPRLEMQTKLGAVGLSESGTLQTPKKSTEAGWYQQAAAPGQAGPGVIVGAMQGHHAIFAQLGELVKGDTVLVTRMDSTTIQFRVKKVQTVSVDQFPSQAVYGMTDDPQLRLIGFTPTKGKTKGKNVIVYGTAVQLLQPKQQS
;
A
#
# COMPACT_ATOMS: atom_id res chain seq x y z
N MET A 1 10.29 -4.97 -6.04
CA MET A 1 8.96 -4.88 -5.39
C MET A 1 8.22 -6.17 -5.66
N THR A 2 7.73 -6.85 -4.63
CA THR A 2 6.94 -8.08 -4.82
C THR A 2 5.53 -7.72 -5.30
N PRO A 3 5.00 -8.39 -6.33
CA PRO A 3 3.66 -8.10 -6.84
C PRO A 3 2.60 -8.35 -5.75
N THR A 4 1.64 -7.43 -5.64
CA THR A 4 0.52 -7.55 -4.69
C THR A 4 -0.43 -8.65 -5.14
N LEU A 5 -1.19 -9.28 -4.22
CA LEU A 5 -2.20 -10.28 -4.59
C LEU A 5 -3.19 -9.73 -5.63
N SER A 6 -3.69 -8.52 -5.41
CA SER A 6 -4.60 -7.85 -6.35
C SER A 6 -3.93 -7.60 -7.72
N GLY A 7 -2.66 -7.20 -7.76
CA GLY A 7 -1.93 -7.04 -9.01
C GLY A 7 -1.74 -8.37 -9.76
N ARG A 8 -1.39 -9.44 -9.06
CA ARG A 8 -1.29 -10.79 -9.65
C ARG A 8 -2.60 -11.24 -10.28
N LEU A 9 -3.71 -11.09 -9.56
CA LEU A 9 -5.03 -11.45 -10.05
C LEU A 9 -5.44 -10.60 -11.26
N GLN A 10 -5.24 -9.27 -11.21
CA GLN A 10 -5.52 -8.38 -12.35
C GLN A 10 -4.69 -8.74 -13.58
N THR A 11 -3.40 -8.96 -13.39
CA THR A 11 -2.47 -9.34 -14.47
C THR A 11 -2.93 -10.64 -15.12
N ARG A 12 -3.29 -11.63 -14.31
CA ARG A 12 -3.75 -12.92 -14.81
C ARG A 12 -5.03 -12.80 -15.62
N VAL A 13 -6.04 -12.11 -15.11
CA VAL A 13 -7.30 -11.89 -15.85
C VAL A 13 -7.04 -11.14 -17.16
N ALA A 14 -6.20 -10.10 -17.13
CA ALA A 14 -5.88 -9.33 -18.32
C ALA A 14 -5.13 -10.16 -19.37
N LEU A 15 -4.15 -10.97 -18.96
CA LEU A 15 -3.42 -11.85 -19.89
C LEU A 15 -4.33 -12.96 -20.44
N MET A 16 -5.25 -13.51 -19.64
CA MET A 16 -6.25 -14.46 -20.15
C MET A 16 -7.14 -13.81 -21.22
N ALA A 17 -7.62 -12.59 -20.98
CA ALA A 17 -8.48 -11.87 -21.92
C ALA A 17 -7.74 -11.38 -23.18
N LEU A 18 -6.56 -10.79 -23.02
CA LEU A 18 -5.84 -10.11 -24.10
C LEU A 18 -4.87 -11.01 -24.87
N VAL A 19 -4.46 -12.13 -24.29
CA VAL A 19 -3.51 -13.06 -24.91
C VAL A 19 -4.17 -14.41 -25.13
N ALA A 20 -4.74 -15.02 -24.09
CA ALA A 20 -5.20 -16.41 -24.20
C ALA A 20 -6.42 -16.55 -25.11
N VAL A 21 -7.38 -15.64 -25.04
CA VAL A 21 -8.55 -15.66 -25.93
C VAL A 21 -8.15 -15.44 -27.39
N PRO A 22 -7.43 -14.37 -27.79
CA PRO A 22 -7.02 -14.19 -29.19
C PRO A 22 -6.15 -15.32 -29.73
N LEU A 23 -5.21 -15.82 -28.91
CA LEU A 23 -4.36 -16.95 -29.32
C LEU A 23 -5.18 -18.24 -29.49
N THR A 24 -6.21 -18.44 -28.68
CA THR A 24 -7.13 -19.58 -28.85
C THR A 24 -8.00 -19.44 -30.09
N LEU A 25 -8.45 -18.22 -30.44
CA LEU A 25 -9.16 -17.98 -31.70
C LEU A 25 -8.28 -18.33 -32.90
N LEU A 26 -7.00 -17.96 -32.85
CA LEU A 26 -6.03 -18.32 -33.88
C LEU A 26 -5.81 -19.85 -33.95
N LEU A 27 -5.62 -20.49 -32.79
CA LEU A 27 -5.39 -21.93 -32.73
C LEU A 27 -6.62 -22.75 -33.11
N ALA A 28 -7.84 -22.22 -32.96
CA ALA A 28 -9.07 -22.86 -33.42
C ALA A 28 -9.18 -22.95 -34.96
N LEU A 29 -8.28 -22.27 -35.71
CA LEU A 29 -8.14 -22.44 -37.16
C LEU A 29 -7.37 -23.73 -37.51
N LEU A 30 -6.65 -24.33 -36.55
CA LEU A 30 -5.91 -25.57 -36.74
C LEU A 30 -6.83 -26.79 -36.54
N PRO A 31 -6.61 -27.88 -37.31
CA PRO A 31 -7.37 -29.10 -37.13
C PRO A 31 -7.17 -29.68 -35.72
N GLY A 32 -8.28 -30.06 -35.08
CA GLY A 32 -8.30 -30.69 -33.76
C GLY A 32 -8.67 -29.78 -32.60
N ILE A 33 -8.66 -28.44 -32.77
CA ILE A 33 -9.11 -27.49 -31.74
C ILE A 33 -10.44 -26.88 -32.17
N THR A 34 -11.53 -27.23 -31.49
CA THR A 34 -12.82 -26.57 -31.73
C THR A 34 -12.84 -25.21 -31.04
N LEU A 35 -13.51 -24.22 -31.64
CA LEU A 35 -13.64 -22.90 -31.04
C LEU A 35 -14.27 -22.96 -29.64
N VAL A 36 -15.38 -23.70 -29.50
CA VAL A 36 -16.09 -23.85 -28.23
C VAL A 36 -15.23 -24.59 -27.21
N GLY A 37 -14.57 -25.69 -27.59
CA GLY A 37 -13.71 -26.45 -26.69
C GLY A 37 -12.47 -25.67 -26.27
N GLY A 38 -11.89 -24.90 -27.18
CA GLY A 38 -10.75 -24.01 -26.91
C GLY A 38 -11.13 -22.90 -25.92
N LEU A 39 -12.24 -22.20 -26.15
CA LEU A 39 -12.72 -21.15 -25.25
C LEU A 39 -13.11 -21.70 -23.87
N LEU A 40 -13.75 -22.88 -23.82
CA LEU A 40 -14.04 -23.57 -22.56
C LEU A 40 -12.75 -23.92 -21.80
N THR A 41 -11.71 -24.37 -22.52
CA THR A 41 -10.39 -24.65 -21.94
C THR A 41 -9.78 -23.39 -21.33
N VAL A 42 -9.84 -22.24 -22.03
CA VAL A 42 -9.37 -20.95 -21.49
C VAL A 42 -10.17 -20.51 -20.27
N LEU A 43 -11.50 -20.71 -20.28
CA LEU A 43 -12.36 -20.37 -19.13
C LEU A 43 -11.98 -21.20 -17.89
N ILE A 44 -11.84 -22.52 -18.03
CA ILE A 44 -11.47 -23.41 -16.93
C ILE A 44 -10.04 -23.09 -16.45
N MET A 45 -9.10 -22.90 -17.37
CA MET A 45 -7.73 -22.48 -17.06
C MET A 45 -7.69 -21.16 -16.29
N SER A 46 -8.56 -20.20 -16.64
CA SER A 46 -8.67 -18.92 -15.93
C SER A 46 -9.12 -19.13 -14.48
N VAL A 47 -10.16 -19.93 -14.25
CA VAL A 47 -10.70 -20.20 -12.91
C VAL A 47 -9.69 -20.97 -12.04
N LEU A 48 -9.13 -22.06 -12.57
CA LEU A 48 -8.11 -22.86 -11.87
C LEU A 48 -6.88 -22.01 -11.55
N GLY A 49 -6.47 -21.21 -12.52
CA GLY A 49 -5.35 -20.29 -12.38
C GLY A 49 -5.54 -19.24 -11.28
N LEU A 50 -6.73 -18.67 -11.16
CA LEU A 50 -7.05 -17.73 -10.06
C LEU A 50 -6.97 -18.42 -8.69
N GLY A 51 -7.46 -19.65 -8.58
CA GLY A 51 -7.31 -20.46 -7.37
C GLY A 51 -5.85 -20.76 -7.05
N TRP A 52 -5.07 -21.12 -8.07
CA TRP A 52 -3.65 -21.39 -7.92
C TRP A 52 -2.85 -20.16 -7.51
N GLU A 53 -3.17 -18.95 -7.99
CA GLU A 53 -2.51 -17.70 -7.54
C GLU A 53 -2.68 -17.48 -6.03
N LEU A 54 -3.82 -17.85 -5.44
CA LEU A 54 -4.02 -17.73 -4.00
C LEU A 54 -3.11 -18.69 -3.22
N VAL A 55 -3.03 -19.95 -3.67
CA VAL A 55 -2.14 -20.96 -3.09
C VAL A 55 -0.68 -20.55 -3.26
N TYR A 56 -0.30 -20.14 -4.47
CA TYR A 56 1.04 -19.67 -4.79
C TYR A 56 1.43 -18.46 -3.92
N HIS A 57 0.52 -17.49 -3.75
CA HIS A 57 0.76 -16.34 -2.89
C HIS A 57 0.92 -16.74 -1.42
N ALA A 58 0.12 -17.67 -0.92
CA ALA A 58 0.27 -18.20 0.45
C ALA A 58 1.60 -18.92 0.64
N LEU A 59 2.02 -19.75 -0.33
CA LEU A 59 3.32 -20.43 -0.31
C LEU A 59 4.49 -19.42 -0.40
N GLN A 60 4.34 -18.37 -1.20
CA GLN A 60 5.34 -17.29 -1.31
C GLN A 60 5.54 -16.56 0.02
N GLN A 61 4.52 -16.45 0.88
CA GLN A 61 4.64 -15.83 2.21
C GLN A 61 5.47 -16.66 3.20
N LEU A 62 5.59 -17.98 2.99
CA LEU A 62 6.40 -18.86 3.85
C LEU A 62 7.90 -18.72 3.59
N ARG A 63 8.29 -18.04 2.50
CA ARG A 63 9.69 -17.87 2.09
C ARG A 63 10.26 -16.56 2.64
N TRP A 64 11.48 -16.62 3.18
CA TRP A 64 12.17 -15.48 3.80
C TRP A 64 12.41 -14.31 2.83
N ASP A 65 12.70 -14.62 1.56
CA ASP A 65 12.96 -13.63 0.51
C ASP A 65 11.68 -13.20 -0.24
N LYS A 66 10.55 -13.85 0.06
CA LYS A 66 9.23 -13.61 -0.57
C LYS A 66 9.25 -13.53 -2.09
N ASP A 67 10.22 -14.13 -2.77
CA ASP A 67 10.30 -14.14 -4.22
C ASP A 67 10.75 -15.51 -4.73
N TRP A 68 10.25 -15.88 -5.91
CA TRP A 68 10.61 -17.13 -6.57
C TRP A 68 11.42 -16.81 -7.83
N PRO A 69 12.45 -17.59 -8.17
CA PRO A 69 13.10 -17.47 -9.46
C PRO A 69 12.07 -17.60 -10.59
N SER A 70 12.21 -16.80 -11.64
CA SER A 70 11.26 -16.74 -12.77
C SER A 70 11.03 -18.11 -13.45
N LEU A 71 12.04 -18.98 -13.42
CA LEU A 71 11.98 -20.37 -13.87
C LEU A 71 10.95 -21.22 -13.11
N PHE A 72 10.75 -20.99 -11.81
CA PHE A 72 9.67 -21.66 -11.06
C PHE A 72 8.29 -21.20 -11.53
N GLY A 73 8.19 -19.97 -12.02
CA GLY A 73 6.99 -19.48 -12.70
C GLY A 73 6.66 -20.35 -13.90
N LEU A 74 7.65 -20.72 -14.73
CA LEU A 74 7.41 -21.58 -15.89
C LEU A 74 6.96 -22.99 -15.48
N LEU A 75 7.63 -23.58 -14.47
CA LEU A 75 7.30 -24.91 -13.92
C LEU A 75 5.89 -24.97 -13.31
N SER A 76 5.35 -23.83 -12.86
CA SER A 76 4.00 -23.78 -12.28
C SER A 76 2.88 -24.09 -13.28
N GLY A 77 3.17 -24.12 -14.59
CA GLY A 77 2.22 -24.54 -15.61
C GLY A 77 1.96 -26.04 -15.62
N VAL A 78 2.87 -26.85 -15.07
CA VAL A 78 2.71 -28.31 -14.99
C VAL A 78 1.54 -28.71 -14.08
N PRO A 79 1.49 -28.30 -12.79
CA PRO A 79 0.36 -28.63 -11.93
C PRO A 79 -0.96 -28.02 -12.43
N GLU A 80 -0.91 -26.84 -13.06
CA GLU A 80 -2.09 -26.21 -13.64
C GLU A 80 -2.62 -26.98 -14.85
N GLY A 81 -1.75 -27.43 -15.75
CA GLY A 81 -2.10 -28.25 -16.90
C GLY A 81 -2.66 -29.61 -16.48
N LEU A 82 -2.10 -30.23 -15.44
CA LEU A 82 -2.65 -31.46 -14.85
C LEU A 82 -4.05 -31.22 -14.26
N GLY A 83 -4.23 -30.13 -13.50
CA GLY A 83 -5.54 -29.73 -12.98
C GLY A 83 -6.56 -29.55 -14.11
N LEU A 84 -6.19 -28.82 -15.16
CA LEU A 84 -7.05 -28.60 -16.32
C LEU A 84 -7.43 -29.91 -17.03
N TRP A 85 -6.47 -30.81 -17.23
CA TRP A 85 -6.71 -32.13 -17.82
C TRP A 85 -7.69 -32.99 -17.01
N THR A 86 -7.58 -32.93 -15.67
CA THR A 86 -8.52 -33.64 -14.79
C THR A 86 -9.93 -33.07 -14.89
N VAL A 87 -10.07 -31.74 -14.87
CA VAL A 87 -11.38 -31.06 -14.93
C VAL A 87 -12.07 -31.29 -16.27
N LEU A 88 -11.37 -31.10 -17.40
CA LEU A 88 -11.92 -31.39 -18.73
C LEU A 88 -12.38 -32.85 -18.87
N GLY A 89 -11.72 -33.76 -18.15
CA GLY A 89 -12.13 -35.15 -18.04
C GLY A 89 -13.43 -35.38 -17.35
N ALA A 90 -13.62 -34.71 -16.22
CA ALA A 90 -14.87 -34.79 -15.45
C ALA A 90 -16.06 -34.28 -16.28
N PHE A 91 -15.84 -33.33 -17.20
CA PHE A 91 -16.86 -32.82 -18.12
C PHE A 91 -17.02 -33.65 -19.40
N GLY A 92 -16.20 -34.69 -19.63
CA GLY A 92 -16.24 -35.48 -20.87
C GLY A 92 -15.79 -34.72 -22.12
N THR A 93 -15.15 -33.56 -21.96
CA THR A 93 -14.74 -32.67 -23.06
C THR A 93 -13.23 -32.70 -23.31
N ARG A 94 -12.55 -33.81 -22.99
CA ARG A 94 -11.09 -33.93 -23.18
C ARG A 94 -10.75 -33.94 -24.68
N PRO A 95 -9.91 -33.00 -25.16
CA PRO A 95 -9.31 -33.12 -26.48
C PRO A 95 -8.23 -34.22 -26.48
N SER A 96 -7.70 -34.56 -27.66
CA SER A 96 -6.55 -35.47 -27.75
C SER A 96 -5.36 -34.93 -26.93
N ALA A 97 -4.53 -35.81 -26.37
CA ALA A 97 -3.40 -35.39 -25.53
C ALA A 97 -2.42 -34.47 -26.29
N GLY A 98 -2.18 -34.72 -27.58
CA GLY A 98 -1.34 -33.88 -28.43
C GLY A 98 -1.95 -32.50 -28.66
N THR A 99 -3.24 -32.45 -28.98
CA THR A 99 -3.98 -31.18 -29.14
C THR A 99 -3.98 -30.37 -27.83
N PHE A 100 -4.22 -31.03 -26.70
CA PHE A 100 -4.18 -30.41 -25.38
C PHE A 100 -2.82 -29.81 -25.08
N ALA A 101 -1.75 -30.59 -25.24
CA ALA A 101 -0.38 -30.17 -24.97
C ALA A 101 0.03 -28.99 -25.86
N LEU A 102 -0.35 -29.01 -27.13
CA LEU A 102 -0.10 -27.90 -28.05
C LEU A 102 -0.86 -26.65 -27.60
N HIS A 103 -2.18 -26.75 -27.42
CA HIS A 103 -3.01 -25.59 -27.09
C HIS A 103 -2.61 -24.97 -25.74
N VAL A 104 -2.62 -25.76 -24.67
CA VAL A 104 -2.33 -25.29 -23.31
C VAL A 104 -0.86 -24.93 -23.16
N GLY A 105 0.05 -25.69 -23.76
CA GLY A 105 1.49 -25.39 -23.73
C GLY A 105 1.81 -24.06 -24.41
N LEU A 106 1.25 -23.82 -25.60
CA LEU A 106 1.46 -22.56 -26.32
C LEU A 106 0.86 -21.37 -25.56
N LEU A 107 -0.35 -21.52 -25.02
CA LEU A 107 -0.98 -20.49 -24.17
C LEU A 107 -0.11 -20.16 -22.96
N TRP A 108 0.37 -21.18 -22.25
CA TRP A 108 1.18 -21.00 -21.06
C TRP A 108 2.51 -20.29 -21.35
N VAL A 109 3.24 -20.75 -22.37
CA VAL A 109 4.52 -20.16 -22.77
C VAL A 109 4.33 -18.71 -23.24
N ALA A 110 3.29 -18.43 -24.02
CA ALA A 110 3.00 -17.07 -24.48
C ALA A 110 2.71 -16.11 -23.30
N ILE A 111 1.83 -16.51 -22.38
CA ILE A 111 1.49 -15.73 -21.18
C ILE A 111 2.74 -15.50 -20.33
N TRP A 112 3.51 -16.55 -20.05
CA TRP A 112 4.75 -16.45 -19.27
C TRP A 112 5.76 -15.52 -19.94
N ALA A 113 6.01 -15.67 -21.25
CA ALA A 113 6.96 -14.85 -21.98
C ALA A 113 6.57 -13.36 -21.96
N ILE A 114 5.30 -13.04 -22.20
CA ILE A 114 4.77 -11.68 -22.12
C ILE A 114 4.96 -11.10 -20.72
N GLN A 115 4.69 -11.89 -19.68
CA GLN A 115 4.87 -11.49 -18.29
C GLN A 115 6.35 -11.25 -17.93
N GLN A 116 7.28 -11.97 -18.54
CA GLN A 116 8.72 -11.77 -18.30
C GLN A 116 9.29 -10.52 -18.98
N GLY A 117 8.80 -10.14 -20.16
CA GLY A 117 9.40 -9.06 -20.97
C GLY A 117 8.41 -7.99 -21.42
N PRO A 118 7.64 -8.22 -22.51
CA PRO A 118 6.80 -7.21 -23.17
C PRO A 118 5.92 -6.39 -22.23
N LEU A 119 5.30 -7.02 -21.23
CA LEU A 119 4.42 -6.34 -20.29
C LEU A 119 5.15 -5.25 -19.47
N LYS A 120 6.43 -5.46 -19.16
CA LYS A 120 7.27 -4.51 -18.42
C LYS A 120 7.64 -3.27 -19.26
N VAL A 121 7.66 -3.42 -20.58
CA VAL A 121 8.01 -2.34 -21.53
C VAL A 121 6.76 -1.51 -21.85
N ILE A 122 5.65 -2.18 -22.15
CA ILE A 122 4.40 -1.52 -22.57
C ILE A 122 3.72 -0.83 -21.38
N ALA A 123 3.82 -1.40 -20.18
CA ALA A 123 3.24 -0.83 -18.97
C ALA A 123 4.33 -0.61 -17.90
N PRO A 124 5.15 0.45 -17.97
CA PRO A 124 6.13 0.74 -16.93
C PRO A 124 5.47 0.90 -15.54
N ALA A 125 4.28 1.50 -15.51
CA ALA A 125 3.47 1.62 -14.29
C ALA A 125 3.12 0.26 -13.67
N TRP A 126 2.91 -0.78 -14.47
CA TRP A 126 2.66 -2.14 -13.96
C TRP A 126 3.81 -2.65 -13.08
N ARG A 127 5.06 -2.37 -13.47
CA ARG A 127 6.27 -2.72 -12.70
C ARG A 127 6.37 -1.95 -11.39
N PHE A 128 6.01 -0.66 -11.38
CA PHE A 128 6.18 0.22 -10.22
C PHE A 128 4.99 0.17 -9.23
N HIS A 129 3.81 -0.29 -9.67
CA HIS A 129 2.59 -0.33 -8.85
C HIS A 129 2.19 -1.76 -8.43
N GLY A 130 3.18 -2.66 -8.27
CA GLY A 130 2.96 -4.01 -7.74
C GLY A 130 2.11 -4.91 -8.63
N ALA A 131 2.32 -4.83 -9.95
CA ALA A 131 1.66 -5.59 -11.01
C ALA A 131 0.17 -5.26 -11.24
N ARG A 132 -0.29 -4.05 -10.92
CA ARG A 132 -1.66 -3.61 -11.23
C ARG A 132 -1.74 -3.02 -12.64
N LEU A 133 -2.81 -3.35 -13.37
CA LEU A 133 -3.04 -2.87 -14.75
C LEU A 133 -4.12 -1.79 -14.81
N LEU A 134 -5.14 -1.87 -13.95
CA LEU A 134 -6.16 -0.83 -13.83
C LEU A 134 -5.81 0.08 -12.64
N GLU A 135 -5.24 1.23 -12.96
CA GLU A 135 -5.25 2.39 -12.08
C GLU A 135 -6.33 3.35 -12.58
N ARG A 136 -7.25 3.77 -11.71
CA ARG A 136 -8.12 4.91 -12.03
C ARG A 136 -7.23 6.15 -12.06
N ARG A 137 -6.71 6.51 -13.23
CA ARG A 137 -6.02 7.79 -13.40
C ARG A 137 -6.99 8.88 -12.95
N PRO A 138 -6.70 9.67 -11.90
CA PRO A 138 -7.42 10.91 -11.73
C PRO A 138 -7.13 11.72 -12.99
N ALA A 139 -8.17 12.31 -13.59
CA ALA A 139 -7.99 13.26 -14.66
C ALA A 139 -6.92 14.24 -14.20
N THR A 140 -5.80 14.32 -14.92
CA THR A 140 -4.86 15.42 -14.79
C THR A 140 -5.69 16.65 -15.10
N THR A 141 -6.21 17.31 -14.06
CA THR A 141 -6.70 18.67 -14.20
C THR A 141 -5.43 19.43 -14.49
N LEU A 142 -5.19 19.70 -15.78
CA LEU A 142 -4.14 20.60 -16.20
C LEU A 142 -4.44 21.91 -15.47
N LEU A 143 -3.71 22.14 -14.38
CA LEU A 143 -3.69 23.46 -13.77
C LEU A 143 -3.29 24.44 -14.88
N PRO A 144 -4.00 25.57 -15.04
CA PRO A 144 -3.58 26.58 -16.00
C PRO A 144 -2.11 26.92 -15.71
N ALA A 145 -1.30 27.01 -16.77
CA ALA A 145 0.10 27.36 -16.65
C ALA A 145 0.23 28.61 -15.77
N PRO A 146 1.14 28.64 -14.77
CA PRO A 146 1.36 29.85 -14.00
C PRO A 146 1.74 30.96 -14.98
N THR A 147 0.98 32.05 -14.95
CA THR A 147 1.35 33.30 -15.64
C THR A 147 2.80 33.61 -15.27
N PRO A 148 3.70 33.90 -16.23
CA PRO A 148 5.08 34.19 -15.93
C PRO A 148 5.11 35.41 -15.00
N ALA A 149 5.40 35.17 -13.72
CA ALA A 149 5.70 36.24 -12.78
C ALA A 149 6.95 36.95 -13.31
N ALA A 150 6.85 38.27 -13.46
CA ALA A 150 7.94 39.11 -13.91
C ALA A 150 9.22 38.79 -13.11
N VAL A 151 10.25 38.35 -13.83
CA VAL A 151 11.59 38.14 -13.28
C VAL A 151 12.07 39.49 -12.75
N PRO A 152 12.37 39.66 -11.44
CA PRO A 152 13.09 40.83 -11.01
C PRO A 152 14.50 40.77 -11.61
N THR A 153 14.86 41.82 -12.32
CA THR A 153 16.17 42.04 -12.93
C THR A 153 17.27 41.83 -11.87
N PRO A 154 18.35 41.08 -12.18
CA PRO A 154 19.47 40.98 -11.25
C PRO A 154 20.15 42.35 -11.15
N VAL A 155 20.15 42.93 -9.95
CA VAL A 155 21.02 44.06 -9.62
C VAL A 155 22.45 43.54 -9.63
N SER A 156 23.29 44.11 -10.50
CA SER A 156 24.73 43.84 -10.57
C SER A 156 25.39 44.06 -9.22
N ALA A 157 25.75 42.98 -8.53
CA ALA A 157 26.67 43.03 -7.40
C ALA A 157 28.09 43.20 -7.95
N GLN A 158 28.66 44.38 -7.76
CA GLN A 158 30.08 44.66 -7.97
C GLN A 158 30.90 43.72 -7.07
N VAL A 159 31.74 42.91 -7.69
CA VAL A 159 32.77 42.11 -7.01
C VAL A 159 33.90 43.07 -6.64
N SER A 160 34.05 43.33 -5.34
CA SER A 160 35.24 43.96 -4.80
C SER A 160 36.34 42.91 -4.74
N GLU A 161 37.33 43.01 -5.63
CA GLU A 161 38.60 42.30 -5.48
C GLU A 161 39.32 42.84 -4.22
N SER A 162 39.85 41.93 -3.41
CA SER A 162 40.82 42.28 -2.35
C SER A 162 42.00 41.30 -2.43
N PRO A 163 43.25 41.78 -2.23
CA PRO A 163 44.44 41.13 -2.75
C PRO A 163 45.15 40.31 -1.68
N LEU A 164 45.26 38.99 -1.87
CA LEU A 164 46.20 38.13 -1.12
C LEU A 164 46.70 37.02 -2.05
N GLU A 165 47.31 37.43 -3.16
CA GLU A 165 48.11 36.57 -4.02
C GLU A 165 49.58 36.92 -3.79
N GLY A 166 50.16 36.22 -2.82
CA GLY A 166 51.55 36.39 -2.43
C GLY A 166 51.81 35.63 -1.14
N MET A 167 52.82 34.77 -1.16
CA MET A 167 53.25 33.86 -0.09
C MET A 167 52.50 32.52 -0.07
N PHE A 168 53.03 31.53 -0.78
CA PHE A 168 53.81 30.45 -0.16
C PHE A 168 54.17 29.41 -1.23
N THR A 169 55.42 29.50 -1.68
CA THR A 169 56.14 28.47 -2.43
C THR A 169 56.50 27.29 -1.53
N ASN A 170 56.55 26.10 -2.14
CA ASN A 170 57.23 24.87 -1.71
C ASN A 170 56.74 24.18 -0.43
N GLU A 171 56.15 22.99 -0.59
CA GLU A 171 56.58 21.81 0.18
C GLU A 171 56.17 20.49 -0.49
N ARG A 172 57.00 19.48 -0.26
CA ARG A 172 57.18 18.24 -1.04
C ARG A 172 56.08 17.20 -0.77
N GLU A 173 55.72 16.42 -1.78
CA GLU A 173 54.93 15.18 -1.63
C GLU A 173 55.65 14.15 -0.75
N PRO A 174 54.96 13.48 0.20
CA PRO A 174 55.45 12.25 0.79
C PRO A 174 54.87 11.00 0.10
N LYS A 175 55.80 10.09 -0.21
CA LYS A 175 55.65 8.73 -0.73
C LYS A 175 54.71 7.86 0.12
N PRO A 176 53.92 6.93 -0.47
CA PRO A 176 52.98 6.11 0.31
C PRO A 176 53.69 5.01 1.11
N GLU A 177 53.44 4.99 2.41
CA GLU A 177 53.93 4.00 3.36
C GLU A 177 53.06 2.73 3.35
N ARG A 178 53.74 1.59 3.31
CA ARG A 178 53.16 0.25 3.13
C ARG A 178 52.53 -0.25 4.43
N VAL A 179 51.23 -0.01 4.61
CA VAL A 179 50.46 -0.53 5.76
C VAL A 179 50.28 -2.05 5.64
N ARG A 180 50.78 -2.77 6.66
CA ARG A 180 50.70 -4.23 6.80
C ARG A 180 49.25 -4.69 7.05
N LYS A 181 48.83 -5.77 6.38
CA LYS A 181 47.55 -6.47 6.62
C LYS A 181 47.56 -7.15 8.00
N PRO A 182 46.52 -7.03 8.84
CA PRO A 182 46.37 -7.89 10.01
C PRO A 182 45.74 -9.25 9.65
N THR A 183 46.30 -10.29 10.26
CA THR A 183 45.95 -11.71 10.23
C THR A 183 44.49 -11.98 10.66
N PRO A 184 43.77 -12.96 10.07
CA PRO A 184 42.40 -13.25 10.47
C PRO A 184 42.33 -13.97 11.83
N VAL A 185 41.56 -13.39 12.76
CA VAL A 185 41.18 -14.03 14.04
C VAL A 185 40.12 -15.09 13.78
N ARG A 186 40.42 -16.32 14.22
CA ARG A 186 39.57 -17.52 14.19
C ARG A 186 38.26 -17.30 14.95
N LYS A 187 37.11 -17.35 14.26
CA LYS A 187 35.78 -17.29 14.86
C LYS A 187 35.46 -18.59 15.60
N SER A 188 35.23 -18.52 16.90
CA SER A 188 34.59 -19.58 17.68
C SER A 188 33.07 -19.53 17.46
N ARG A 189 32.49 -20.70 17.17
CA ARG A 189 31.08 -20.92 16.86
C ARG A 189 30.32 -21.21 18.17
N PRO A 190 29.25 -20.50 18.54
CA PRO A 190 28.40 -20.96 19.62
C PRO A 190 27.28 -21.87 19.10
N LYS A 191 26.89 -22.72 20.03
CA LYS A 191 26.14 -23.96 19.93
C LYS A 191 24.64 -23.69 19.78
N ASN A 192 24.01 -24.58 19.03
CA ASN A 192 22.59 -24.78 18.84
C ASN A 192 21.80 -24.71 20.17
N SER A 193 20.73 -23.91 20.22
CA SER A 193 19.67 -24.04 21.23
C SER A 193 18.29 -23.86 20.59
N SER A 194 17.60 -25.01 20.52
CA SER A 194 16.19 -25.25 20.84
C SER A 194 15.15 -24.19 20.44
N ARG A 195 14.47 -24.47 19.31
CA ARG A 195 13.20 -23.85 18.90
C ARG A 195 12.06 -24.25 19.85
N PRO A 196 11.16 -23.35 20.25
CA PRO A 196 9.82 -23.74 20.69
C PRO A 196 8.84 -23.73 19.52
N HIS A 197 8.09 -24.82 19.37
CA HIS A 197 6.95 -24.96 18.47
C HIS A 197 5.86 -23.93 18.86
N LYS A 198 5.48 -23.04 17.94
CA LYS A 198 4.23 -22.28 18.06
C LYS A 198 3.20 -22.86 17.10
N GLN A 199 2.10 -23.36 17.68
CA GLN A 199 0.92 -23.81 16.96
C GLN A 199 0.30 -22.65 16.16
N LEU A 200 -0.03 -22.95 14.91
CA LEU A 200 -0.65 -22.03 13.97
C LEU A 200 -2.18 -22.08 14.16
N VAL A 201 -2.74 -21.12 14.89
CA VAL A 201 -4.20 -20.96 14.98
C VAL A 201 -4.69 -20.12 13.80
N PHE A 202 -5.28 -20.77 12.81
CA PHE A 202 -5.92 -20.10 11.68
C PHE A 202 -7.16 -19.32 12.14
N GLY A 203 -7.17 -18.02 11.86
CA GLY A 203 -8.30 -17.13 12.15
C GLY A 203 -9.55 -17.47 11.32
N ARG A 204 -10.72 -17.24 11.92
CA ARG A 204 -12.06 -17.58 11.40
C ARG A 204 -12.36 -17.07 9.97
N GLY A 205 -11.64 -16.06 9.47
CA GLY A 205 -11.81 -15.54 8.10
C GLY A 205 -11.33 -16.47 6.97
N ALA A 206 -10.31 -17.29 7.23
CA ALA A 206 -9.82 -18.26 6.24
C ALA A 206 -10.80 -19.44 6.03
N ARG A 207 -11.64 -19.72 7.04
CA ARG A 207 -12.67 -20.77 6.97
C ARG A 207 -13.88 -20.35 6.14
N LEU A 208 -14.19 -19.05 6.06
CA LEU A 208 -15.27 -18.55 5.20
C LEU A 208 -14.87 -18.48 3.72
N ALA A 209 -13.62 -18.14 3.40
CA ALA A 209 -13.16 -18.09 2.01
C ALA A 209 -13.11 -19.48 1.35
N ALA A 210 -12.68 -20.51 2.10
CA ALA A 210 -12.71 -21.90 1.63
C ALA A 210 -14.14 -22.45 1.45
N ALA A 211 -15.09 -22.02 2.29
CA ALA A 211 -16.49 -22.42 2.18
C ALA A 211 -17.18 -21.85 0.93
N VAL A 212 -16.83 -20.62 0.50
CA VAL A 212 -17.39 -20.01 -0.71
C VAL A 212 -16.86 -20.67 -1.99
N THR A 213 -15.61 -21.16 -1.99
CA THR A 213 -15.05 -21.88 -3.16
C THR A 213 -15.61 -23.30 -3.28
N VAL A 214 -15.86 -23.99 -2.16
CA VAL A 214 -16.54 -25.30 -2.17
C VAL A 214 -18.02 -25.14 -2.53
N ALA A 215 -18.69 -24.09 -2.06
CA ALA A 215 -20.09 -23.82 -2.42
C ALA A 215 -20.30 -23.43 -3.89
N ALA A 216 -19.32 -22.79 -4.55
CA ALA A 216 -19.39 -22.53 -5.99
C ALA A 216 -19.24 -23.80 -6.83
N VAL A 217 -18.41 -24.76 -6.38
CA VAL A 217 -18.22 -26.05 -7.04
C VAL A 217 -19.40 -27.00 -6.77
N VAL A 218 -19.95 -27.01 -5.54
CA VAL A 218 -21.14 -27.80 -5.17
C VAL A 218 -22.43 -27.20 -5.73
N GLY A 219 -22.55 -25.87 -5.78
CA GLY A 219 -23.68 -25.16 -6.39
C GLY A 219 -23.77 -25.39 -7.89
N MET A 220 -22.64 -25.55 -8.58
CA MET A 220 -22.61 -25.89 -10.00
C MET A 220 -22.88 -27.38 -10.27
N LEU A 221 -22.69 -28.26 -9.26
CA LEU A 221 -23.10 -29.66 -9.26
C LEU A 221 -24.61 -29.86 -8.98
N ALA A 222 -25.28 -28.91 -8.33
CA ALA A 222 -26.71 -28.99 -8.02
C ALA A 222 -27.62 -28.46 -9.15
N VAL A 223 -27.13 -27.55 -10.00
CA VAL A 223 -27.92 -26.92 -11.08
C VAL A 223 -28.10 -27.83 -12.30
N THR A 224 -27.36 -28.93 -12.42
CA THR A 224 -27.49 -29.86 -13.55
C THR A 224 -28.36 -31.10 -13.28
N ASN A 225 -28.93 -31.25 -12.08
CA ASN A 225 -29.79 -32.39 -11.73
C ASN A 225 -31.27 -32.04 -11.49
N LEU A 226 -31.72 -30.83 -11.85
CA LEU A 226 -33.15 -30.48 -11.87
C LEU A 226 -33.68 -30.49 -13.31
N GLY A 227 -33.64 -31.67 -13.91
CA GLY A 227 -34.19 -31.92 -15.23
C GLY A 227 -34.82 -33.31 -15.28
N THR A 228 -35.93 -33.49 -14.55
CA THR A 228 -37.05 -34.40 -14.86
C THR A 228 -38.00 -34.47 -13.66
N ASN A 229 -39.20 -33.88 -13.80
CA ASN A 229 -40.47 -34.58 -13.61
C ASN A 229 -41.65 -33.60 -13.66
N HIS A 230 -42.64 -33.97 -14.48
CA HIS A 230 -43.89 -33.26 -14.69
C HIS A 230 -44.92 -33.49 -13.56
N ARG A 231 -45.83 -32.51 -13.47
CA ARG A 231 -47.27 -32.60 -13.12
C ARG A 231 -47.68 -32.09 -11.71
N ALA A 232 -48.34 -30.92 -11.74
CA ALA A 232 -49.28 -30.36 -10.75
C ALA A 232 -50.65 -31.12 -10.79
N PRO A 233 -51.75 -30.76 -10.07
CA PRO A 233 -52.02 -29.51 -9.33
C PRO A 233 -52.94 -29.59 -8.07
N THR A 234 -53.22 -28.40 -7.52
CA THR A 234 -54.51 -27.85 -7.00
C THR A 234 -54.69 -27.49 -5.52
N ALA A 235 -55.38 -26.34 -5.40
CA ALA A 235 -56.13 -25.73 -4.31
C ALA A 235 -55.36 -24.85 -3.30
N ALA A 236 -55.78 -23.64 -2.91
CA ALA A 236 -56.48 -22.47 -3.46
C ALA A 236 -56.95 -21.62 -2.25
N VAL A 237 -57.20 -20.32 -2.49
CA VAL A 237 -58.18 -19.44 -1.80
C VAL A 237 -57.72 -18.50 -0.65
N ASP A 238 -57.77 -17.20 -1.01
CA ASP A 238 -58.28 -15.95 -0.38
C ASP A 238 -57.68 -15.17 0.81
N LYS A 239 -57.24 -13.93 0.45
CA LYS A 239 -57.64 -12.54 0.79
C LYS A 239 -58.15 -12.07 2.21
N PRO A 240 -58.03 -10.73 2.52
CA PRO A 240 -57.90 -10.12 3.86
C PRO A 240 -59.10 -9.25 4.34
N SER A 241 -59.05 -8.72 5.57
CA SER A 241 -59.63 -7.39 5.96
C SER A 241 -59.30 -6.89 7.40
N ALA A 242 -58.80 -5.64 7.48
CA ALA A 242 -59.34 -4.44 8.16
C ALA A 242 -59.42 -4.19 9.72
N ILE A 243 -58.54 -3.27 10.21
CA ILE A 243 -58.69 -2.00 11.04
C ILE A 243 -59.32 -1.98 12.50
N PRO A 244 -59.30 -0.84 13.29
CA PRO A 244 -58.32 -0.37 14.33
C PRO A 244 -58.88 -0.11 15.77
N SER A 245 -58.03 0.36 16.70
CA SER A 245 -58.41 1.35 17.77
C SER A 245 -57.21 2.14 18.35
N THR A 246 -57.34 3.47 18.42
CA THR A 246 -56.62 4.47 19.27
C THR A 246 -57.54 4.85 20.47
N PRO A 247 -57.19 5.64 21.54
CA PRO A 247 -56.35 6.87 21.52
C PRO A 247 -55.50 7.26 22.77
N SER A 248 -54.59 8.22 22.50
CA SER A 248 -54.13 9.45 23.22
C SER A 248 -54.01 9.60 24.75
N SER A 249 -52.85 10.17 25.18
CA SER A 249 -52.78 11.30 26.14
C SER A 249 -51.40 12.01 26.14
N THR A 250 -51.42 13.35 26.21
CA THR A 250 -50.36 14.40 26.40
C THR A 250 -50.96 15.37 27.46
N PRO A 251 -50.26 16.20 28.31
CA PRO A 251 -49.13 17.09 28.00
C PRO A 251 -48.08 17.41 29.11
N THR A 252 -47.09 18.23 28.72
CA THR A 252 -45.95 18.92 29.38
C THR A 252 -46.30 19.79 30.63
N PRO A 253 -45.35 20.33 31.46
CA PRO A 253 -44.53 21.52 31.11
C PRO A 253 -43.09 21.60 31.71
N LYS A 254 -42.32 22.59 31.21
CA LYS A 254 -40.98 23.07 31.64
C LYS A 254 -41.12 24.22 32.67
N PRO A 255 -40.10 24.52 33.51
CA PRO A 255 -39.60 25.90 33.58
C PRO A 255 -38.07 26.10 33.78
N SER A 256 -37.54 27.14 33.10
CA SER A 256 -36.53 28.18 33.42
C SER A 256 -35.28 28.00 34.33
N SER A 257 -34.13 28.51 33.83
CA SER A 257 -32.90 29.03 34.51
C SER A 257 -33.12 30.49 35.02
N PRO A 258 -32.28 31.23 35.83
CA PRO A 258 -30.78 31.49 35.75
C PRO A 258 -30.11 31.85 37.14
N PRO A 259 -29.00 32.66 37.37
CA PRO A 259 -27.82 33.13 36.60
C PRO A 259 -26.40 33.04 37.29
N ALA A 260 -25.35 33.23 36.48
CA ALA A 260 -24.01 33.88 36.67
C ALA A 260 -23.14 33.76 37.96
N HIS A 261 -21.87 33.35 37.77
CA HIS A 261 -20.68 33.96 38.39
C HIS A 261 -19.52 34.00 37.38
N GLN A 262 -18.93 35.19 37.21
CA GLN A 262 -17.68 35.43 36.47
C GLN A 262 -16.51 35.39 37.45
N GLU A 263 -15.40 34.78 37.05
CA GLU A 263 -14.10 34.97 37.72
C GLU A 263 -12.99 35.04 36.64
N HIS A 264 -12.03 35.95 36.85
CA HIS A 264 -11.10 36.47 35.84
C HIS A 264 -9.68 35.85 35.95
N LYS A 265 -9.13 35.43 34.79
CA LYS A 265 -7.71 35.34 34.32
C LYS A 265 -6.72 34.36 35.02
N PRO A 266 -5.71 33.78 34.31
CA PRO A 266 -4.75 34.47 33.42
C PRO A 266 -4.63 33.95 31.97
N GLN A 267 -4.20 34.86 31.11
CA GLN A 267 -4.04 34.76 29.67
C GLN A 267 -2.73 34.03 29.31
N ALA A 268 -2.85 32.81 28.82
CA ALA A 268 -1.79 32.10 28.11
C ALA A 268 -1.92 32.37 26.61
N SER A 269 -0.80 32.70 25.98
CA SER A 269 -0.65 32.96 24.55
C SER A 269 -1.25 31.83 23.71
N GLN A 270 -2.24 32.13 22.87
CA GLN A 270 -2.88 31.13 22.01
C GLN A 270 -2.00 30.78 20.80
N PRO A 271 -1.88 29.50 20.42
CA PRO A 271 -1.32 29.12 19.13
C PRO A 271 -2.28 29.53 18.00
N VAL A 272 -1.71 29.95 16.87
CA VAL A 272 -2.40 30.46 15.68
C VAL A 272 -3.57 29.53 15.29
N GLY A 273 -4.79 30.04 15.39
CA GLY A 273 -6.02 29.26 15.25
C GLY A 273 -6.30 28.83 13.81
N TRP A 274 -6.21 27.52 13.55
CA TRP A 274 -6.86 26.89 12.40
C TRP A 274 -8.36 26.79 12.70
N THR A 275 -9.21 27.34 11.83
CA THR A 275 -10.66 27.11 11.91
C THR A 275 -10.92 25.66 11.51
N VAL A 276 -11.26 24.81 12.47
CA VAL A 276 -11.68 23.43 12.24
C VAL A 276 -13.15 23.46 11.85
N PRO A 277 -13.54 23.12 10.61
CA PRO A 277 -14.95 22.95 10.28
C PRO A 277 -15.46 21.73 11.06
N SER A 278 -16.53 21.90 11.84
CA SER A 278 -17.11 20.81 12.65
C SER A 278 -17.89 19.77 11.82
N ASP A 279 -17.89 19.94 10.50
CA ASP A 279 -18.61 19.04 9.59
C ASP A 279 -17.83 17.75 9.34
N HIS A 280 -18.31 16.69 9.97
CA HIS A 280 -18.07 15.29 9.60
C HIS A 280 -18.39 15.01 8.10
N LYS A 281 -19.03 15.93 7.38
CA LYS A 281 -19.10 16.04 5.90
C LYS A 281 -17.73 15.91 5.20
N ALA A 282 -16.77 16.70 5.68
CA ALA A 282 -15.54 17.02 4.95
C ALA A 282 -14.56 15.84 4.80
N TYR A 283 -14.67 14.80 5.62
CA TYR A 283 -13.80 13.63 5.51
C TYR A 283 -14.12 12.71 4.34
N LYS A 284 -15.33 12.83 3.78
CA LYS A 284 -15.79 12.02 2.64
C LYS A 284 -15.55 12.66 1.27
N THR A 285 -15.12 13.92 1.22
CA THR A 285 -15.14 14.71 -0.02
C THR A 285 -13.77 14.97 -0.64
N TRP A 286 -12.64 14.62 0.00
CA TRP A 286 -11.33 14.81 -0.61
C TRP A 286 -10.91 13.60 -1.49
N ASN A 287 -10.28 13.89 -2.63
CA ASN A 287 -9.84 12.87 -3.59
C ASN A 287 -8.67 12.04 -3.03
N LYS A 288 -8.96 10.82 -2.55
CA LYS A 288 -7.98 9.86 -2.02
C LYS A 288 -7.04 9.26 -3.08
N ASN A 289 -7.24 9.56 -4.36
CA ASN A 289 -6.37 9.11 -5.44
C ASN A 289 -5.36 10.20 -5.88
N ALA A 290 -5.53 11.43 -5.40
CA ALA A 290 -4.61 12.52 -5.72
C ALA A 290 -3.29 12.35 -4.96
N SER A 291 -2.18 12.39 -5.69
CA SER A 291 -0.84 12.43 -5.12
C SER A 291 -0.33 13.87 -5.14
N VAL A 292 -0.23 14.48 -3.94
CA VAL A 292 0.26 15.84 -3.77
C VAL A 292 1.42 15.81 -2.78
N VAL A 293 2.58 16.29 -3.23
CA VAL A 293 3.83 16.25 -2.45
C VAL A 293 3.66 17.05 -1.15
N PRO A 294 4.05 16.49 0.01
CA PRO A 294 4.05 17.23 1.27
C PRO A 294 5.31 18.10 1.39
N TYR A 295 5.16 19.29 1.98
CA TYR A 295 6.30 20.20 2.18
C TYR A 295 6.54 20.56 3.65
N ALA A 296 5.55 20.44 4.52
CA ALA A 296 5.69 20.75 5.93
C ALA A 296 4.88 19.82 6.83
N LEU A 297 5.42 19.60 8.02
CA LEU A 297 4.81 18.84 9.10
C LEU A 297 4.66 19.75 10.32
N THR A 298 3.49 19.70 10.96
CA THR A 298 3.24 20.37 12.24
C THR A 298 2.58 19.41 13.20
N VAL A 299 3.12 19.34 14.42
CA VAL A 299 2.58 18.52 15.51
C VAL A 299 2.38 19.44 16.71
N PRO A 300 1.16 20.01 16.87
CA PRO A 300 0.91 21.06 17.87
C PRO A 300 1.25 20.65 19.30
N ARG A 301 0.95 19.40 19.70
CA ARG A 301 1.23 18.92 21.05
C ARG A 301 2.71 18.91 21.42
N LEU A 302 3.58 18.77 20.42
CA LEU A 302 5.03 18.78 20.60
C LEU A 302 5.65 20.15 20.27
N GLU A 303 4.82 21.17 19.98
CA GLU A 303 5.25 22.49 19.51
C GLU A 303 6.23 22.42 18.32
N MET A 304 6.06 21.38 17.50
CA MET A 304 7.03 20.99 16.48
C MET A 304 6.53 21.38 15.10
N GLN A 305 7.35 22.12 14.36
CA GLN A 305 7.13 22.42 12.94
C GLN A 305 8.43 22.22 12.17
N THR A 306 8.35 21.55 11.02
CA THR A 306 9.52 21.33 10.17
C THR A 306 9.15 21.24 8.70
N LYS A 307 10.09 21.62 7.82
CA LYS A 307 9.97 21.40 6.39
C LYS A 307 10.34 19.94 6.07
N LEU A 308 9.66 19.39 5.09
CA LEU A 308 9.85 18.02 4.64
C LEU A 308 10.73 18.00 3.39
N GLY A 309 11.87 17.33 3.51
CA GLY A 309 12.65 16.90 2.36
C GLY A 309 12.07 15.64 1.73
N ALA A 310 12.69 15.21 0.63
CA ALA A 310 12.46 13.91 0.03
C ALA A 310 13.52 12.91 0.48
N VAL A 311 13.11 11.69 0.82
CA VAL A 311 14.03 10.57 1.04
C VAL A 311 13.61 9.36 0.20
N GLY A 312 14.62 8.58 -0.21
CA GLY A 312 14.44 7.35 -0.98
C GLY A 312 15.00 6.14 -0.26
N LEU A 313 15.28 5.09 -1.03
CA LEU A 313 16.04 3.94 -0.55
C LEU A 313 17.51 4.11 -0.97
N SER A 314 18.43 3.58 -0.15
CA SER A 314 19.82 3.34 -0.55
C SER A 314 19.90 2.24 -1.61
N GLU A 315 21.06 2.08 -2.23
CA GLU A 315 21.33 0.97 -3.17
C GLU A 315 21.13 -0.41 -2.52
N SER A 316 21.39 -0.50 -1.21
CA SER A 316 21.13 -1.70 -0.40
C SER A 316 19.65 -1.90 -0.03
N GLY A 317 18.74 -1.05 -0.51
CA GLY A 317 17.29 -1.13 -0.26
C GLY A 317 16.87 -0.66 1.13
N THR A 318 17.73 0.05 1.87
CA THR A 318 17.44 0.58 3.21
C THR A 318 16.86 1.99 3.10
N LEU A 319 15.86 2.34 3.92
CA LEU A 319 15.29 3.68 3.92
C LEU A 319 16.34 4.71 4.35
N GLN A 320 16.56 5.71 3.51
CA GLN A 320 17.43 6.83 3.82
C GLN A 320 16.78 7.72 4.87
N THR A 321 17.60 8.30 5.75
CA THR A 321 17.17 9.28 6.74
C THR A 321 17.85 10.62 6.50
N PRO A 322 17.22 11.75 6.86
CA PRO A 322 17.84 13.06 6.80
C PRO A 322 19.19 13.09 7.54
N LYS A 323 20.14 13.89 7.02
CA LYS A 323 21.48 14.01 7.59
C LYS A 323 21.51 14.89 8.84
N LYS A 324 20.72 15.98 8.86
CA LYS A 324 20.65 16.89 10.00
C LYS A 324 19.60 16.42 11.00
N SER A 325 19.91 16.50 12.29
CA SER A 325 19.02 16.06 13.37
C SER A 325 17.66 16.77 13.38
N THR A 326 17.63 18.01 12.90
CA THR A 326 16.44 18.88 12.86
C THR A 326 15.56 18.68 11.62
N GLU A 327 15.98 17.85 10.66
CA GLU A 327 15.28 17.63 9.40
C GLU A 327 14.40 16.37 9.45
N ALA A 328 13.27 16.44 8.73
CA ALA A 328 12.40 15.31 8.47
C ALA A 328 12.24 15.12 6.95
N GLY A 329 12.08 13.87 6.53
CA GLY A 329 11.96 13.49 5.12
C GLY A 329 10.74 12.63 4.87
N TRP A 330 9.98 12.95 3.82
CA TRP A 330 8.93 12.07 3.31
C TRP A 330 9.55 11.01 2.38
N TYR A 331 9.19 9.75 2.62
CA TYR A 331 9.59 8.65 1.76
C TYR A 331 8.78 8.68 0.46
N GLN A 332 9.42 9.04 -0.65
CA GLN A 332 8.74 9.35 -1.90
C GLN A 332 7.99 8.18 -2.55
N GLN A 333 8.32 6.94 -2.18
CA GLN A 333 7.62 5.75 -2.67
C GLN A 333 6.46 5.33 -1.76
N ALA A 334 6.23 6.02 -0.65
CA ALA A 334 5.04 5.88 0.19
C ALA A 334 3.87 6.69 -0.41
N ALA A 335 2.66 6.47 0.12
CA ALA A 335 1.51 7.27 -0.30
C ALA A 335 1.73 8.75 0.03
N ALA A 336 1.27 9.65 -0.83
CA ALA A 336 1.24 11.06 -0.51
C ALA A 336 0.23 11.33 0.63
N PRO A 337 0.45 12.31 1.51
CA PRO A 337 -0.52 12.65 2.54
C PRO A 337 -1.89 13.01 1.95
N GLY A 338 -2.91 12.23 2.32
CA GLY A 338 -4.28 12.33 1.78
C GLY A 338 -4.60 11.30 0.69
N GLN A 339 -3.60 10.65 0.10
CA GLN A 339 -3.76 9.51 -0.80
C GLN A 339 -4.06 8.23 -0.01
N ALA A 340 -4.80 7.29 -0.60
CA ALA A 340 -4.99 5.95 -0.03
C ALA A 340 -3.64 5.25 0.21
N GLY A 341 -3.45 4.75 1.43
CA GLY A 341 -2.21 4.13 1.87
C GLY A 341 -1.49 4.93 2.97
N PRO A 342 -0.42 4.37 3.55
CA PRO A 342 0.38 5.06 4.54
C PRO A 342 1.38 6.02 3.88
N GLY A 343 1.27 7.31 4.18
CA GLY A 343 2.39 8.23 4.01
C GLY A 343 3.41 8.03 5.12
N VAL A 344 4.70 8.00 4.77
CA VAL A 344 5.78 7.73 5.73
C VAL A 344 6.73 8.91 5.79
N ILE A 345 6.89 9.48 6.98
CA ILE A 345 7.81 10.57 7.27
C ILE A 345 8.80 10.08 8.32
N VAL A 346 10.10 10.28 8.05
CA VAL A 346 11.19 9.83 8.91
C VAL A 346 12.04 11.00 9.38
N GLY A 347 12.45 10.94 10.65
CA GLY A 347 13.42 11.87 11.21
C GLY A 347 14.84 11.32 11.08
N ALA A 348 15.83 12.17 11.35
CA ALA A 348 17.21 11.74 11.46
C ALA A 348 17.43 10.72 12.58
N MET A 349 18.32 9.76 12.36
CA MET A 349 18.70 8.75 13.36
C MET A 349 19.78 9.22 14.34
N GLN A 350 20.52 10.28 13.99
CA GLN A 350 21.71 10.74 14.71
C GLN A 350 21.63 12.23 15.00
N GLY A 351 22.37 12.64 16.03
CA GLY A 351 22.54 14.03 16.45
C GLY A 351 21.82 14.37 17.76
N HIS A 352 22.35 15.39 18.43
CA HIS A 352 21.73 15.96 19.63
C HIS A 352 20.46 16.69 19.20
N HIS A 353 19.33 16.42 19.88
CA HIS A 353 18.00 16.98 19.55
C HIS A 353 17.42 16.56 18.19
N ALA A 354 17.22 15.26 17.99
CA ALA A 354 16.47 14.77 16.83
C ALA A 354 15.04 15.34 16.82
N ILE A 355 14.58 15.80 15.65
CA ILE A 355 13.25 16.42 15.47
C ILE A 355 12.10 15.54 15.98
N PHE A 356 12.29 14.22 15.94
CA PHE A 356 11.31 13.22 16.36
C PHE A 356 11.64 12.55 17.70
N ALA A 357 12.52 13.14 18.51
CA ALA A 357 12.88 12.59 19.83
C ALA A 357 11.66 12.44 20.76
N GLN A 358 10.69 13.35 20.67
CA GLN A 358 9.51 13.41 21.54
C GLN A 358 8.26 12.74 20.95
N LEU A 359 8.37 12.01 19.82
CA LEU A 359 7.20 11.32 19.24
C LEU A 359 6.54 10.34 20.23
N GLY A 360 7.28 9.86 21.22
CA GLY A 360 6.77 8.97 22.27
C GLY A 360 5.77 9.62 23.22
N GLU A 361 5.72 10.95 23.28
CA GLU A 361 4.82 11.73 24.14
C GLU A 361 3.42 11.92 23.52
N LEU A 362 3.27 11.60 22.23
CA LEU A 362 1.98 11.61 21.56
C LEU A 362 1.08 10.48 22.08
N VAL A 363 -0.21 10.77 22.18
CA VAL A 363 -1.25 9.86 22.61
C VAL A 363 -2.34 9.76 21.54
N LYS A 364 -3.16 8.71 21.65
CA LYS A 364 -4.31 8.53 20.76
C LYS A 364 -5.24 9.74 20.86
N GLY A 365 -5.61 10.31 19.71
CA GLY A 365 -6.45 11.50 19.62
C GLY A 365 -5.70 12.77 19.23
N ASP A 366 -4.37 12.81 19.42
CA ASP A 366 -3.56 13.96 19.06
C ASP A 366 -3.61 14.27 17.56
N THR A 367 -3.40 15.55 17.24
CA THR A 367 -3.45 16.04 15.87
C THR A 367 -2.05 16.13 15.28
N VAL A 368 -1.93 15.69 14.04
CA VAL A 368 -0.76 15.88 13.18
C VAL A 368 -1.22 16.53 11.89
N LEU A 369 -0.60 17.64 11.49
CA LEU A 369 -0.94 18.39 10.29
C LEU A 369 0.18 18.23 9.27
N VAL A 370 -0.19 17.88 8.03
CA VAL A 370 0.76 17.80 6.92
C VAL A 370 0.31 18.73 5.82
N THR A 371 1.09 19.79 5.59
CA THR A 371 0.83 20.77 4.54
C THR A 371 1.47 20.32 3.24
N ARG A 372 0.69 20.43 2.16
CA ARG A 372 1.00 19.96 0.83
C ARG A 372 1.36 21.13 -0.09
N MET A 373 2.03 20.85 -1.20
CA MET A 373 2.51 21.89 -2.14
C MET A 373 1.39 22.73 -2.77
N ASP A 374 0.15 22.23 -2.78
CA ASP A 374 -1.05 22.96 -3.19
C ASP A 374 -1.60 23.90 -2.08
N SER A 375 -0.83 24.13 -1.01
CA SER A 375 -1.18 24.93 0.17
C SER A 375 -2.34 24.40 1.03
N THR A 376 -2.86 23.23 0.71
CA THR A 376 -3.85 22.56 1.56
C THR A 376 -3.15 21.72 2.65
N THR A 377 -3.86 21.46 3.75
CA THR A 377 -3.32 20.68 4.87
C THR A 377 -4.19 19.47 5.15
N ILE A 378 -3.58 18.28 5.21
CA ILE A 378 -4.28 17.10 5.71
C ILE A 378 -4.09 17.04 7.23
N GLN A 379 -5.20 16.99 7.95
CA GLN A 379 -5.20 16.72 9.37
C GLN A 379 -5.33 15.21 9.61
N PHE A 380 -4.37 14.67 10.34
CA PHE A 380 -4.36 13.30 10.83
C PHE A 380 -4.63 13.28 12.33
N ARG A 381 -5.28 12.21 12.79
CA ARG A 381 -5.46 11.90 14.21
C ARG A 381 -4.66 10.67 14.58
N VAL A 382 -3.87 10.78 15.65
CA VAL A 382 -3.05 9.69 16.17
C VAL A 382 -3.96 8.56 16.64
N LYS A 383 -3.73 7.35 16.12
CA LYS A 383 -4.38 6.09 16.49
C LYS A 383 -3.63 5.36 17.59
N LYS A 384 -2.31 5.29 17.46
CA LYS A 384 -1.41 4.65 18.43
C LYS A 384 0.02 5.14 18.24
N VAL A 385 0.80 5.03 19.30
CA VAL A 385 2.26 5.18 19.30
C VAL A 385 2.86 3.84 19.72
N GLN A 386 3.91 3.40 19.03
CA GLN A 386 4.54 2.11 19.26
C GLN A 386 6.05 2.26 19.26
N THR A 387 6.69 1.87 20.35
CA THR A 387 8.14 1.78 20.46
C THR A 387 8.60 0.34 20.23
N VAL A 388 9.50 0.14 19.27
CA VAL A 388 10.01 -1.19 18.89
C VAL A 388 11.53 -1.20 18.83
N SER A 389 12.14 -2.34 19.08
CA SER A 389 13.57 -2.51 18.79
C SER A 389 13.80 -2.48 17.28
N VAL A 390 15.01 -2.10 16.86
CA VAL A 390 15.38 -2.09 15.43
C VAL A 390 15.20 -3.47 14.78
N ASP A 391 15.44 -4.54 15.53
CA ASP A 391 15.34 -5.92 15.04
C ASP A 391 13.89 -6.42 14.89
N GLN A 392 12.92 -5.74 15.50
CA GLN A 392 11.49 -6.09 15.47
C GLN A 392 10.65 -5.02 14.78
N PHE A 393 11.25 -4.30 13.83
CA PHE A 393 10.55 -3.25 13.11
C PHE A 393 9.34 -3.82 12.34
N PRO A 394 8.10 -3.32 12.59
CA PRO A 394 6.89 -3.89 12.02
C PRO A 394 6.65 -3.40 10.59
N SER A 395 7.51 -3.82 9.65
CA SER A 395 7.53 -3.34 8.26
C SER A 395 6.16 -3.40 7.58
N GLN A 396 5.40 -4.49 7.79
CA GLN A 396 4.05 -4.62 7.21
C GLN A 396 3.07 -3.56 7.75
N ALA A 397 3.15 -3.21 9.03
CA ALA A 397 2.25 -2.21 9.61
C ALA A 397 2.63 -0.79 9.19
N VAL A 398 3.91 -0.56 8.89
CA VAL A 398 4.44 0.75 8.48
C VAL A 398 4.24 0.99 6.98
N TYR A 399 4.63 0.03 6.14
CA TYR A 399 4.67 0.19 4.69
C TYR A 399 3.55 -0.55 3.94
N GLY A 400 2.78 -1.39 4.63
CA GLY A 400 1.67 -2.11 4.01
C GLY A 400 0.57 -1.17 3.55
N MET A 401 0.07 -1.38 2.33
CA MET A 401 -1.00 -0.58 1.75
C MET A 401 -2.29 -0.67 2.58
N THR A 402 -3.00 0.45 2.65
CA THR A 402 -4.31 0.57 3.31
C THR A 402 -5.27 1.30 2.39
N ASP A 403 -6.56 0.97 2.47
CA ASP A 403 -7.57 1.62 1.60
C ASP A 403 -7.87 3.07 2.03
N ASP A 404 -7.58 3.39 3.30
CA ASP A 404 -7.70 4.74 3.83
C ASP A 404 -6.36 5.49 3.82
N PRO A 405 -6.39 6.83 3.71
CA PRO A 405 -5.21 7.66 3.88
C PRO A 405 -4.72 7.63 5.33
N GLN A 406 -3.48 7.19 5.50
CA GLN A 406 -2.84 7.04 6.81
C GLN A 406 -1.50 7.74 6.84
N LEU A 407 -0.98 7.95 8.06
CA LEU A 407 0.33 8.54 8.30
C LEU A 407 1.16 7.63 9.20
N ARG A 408 2.47 7.59 8.95
CA ARG A 408 3.49 7.01 9.81
C ARG A 408 4.56 8.06 10.04
N LEU A 409 4.78 8.43 11.31
CA LEU A 409 5.97 9.17 11.70
C LEU A 409 6.94 8.18 12.36
N ILE A 410 8.20 8.19 11.95
CA ILE A 410 9.22 7.28 12.46
C ILE A 410 10.39 8.09 13.01
N GLY A 411 10.52 8.07 14.33
CA GLY A 411 11.67 8.58 15.06
C GLY A 411 12.59 7.47 15.56
N PHE A 412 13.77 7.86 16.02
CA PHE A 412 14.75 6.95 16.59
C PHE A 412 15.21 7.46 17.96
N THR A 413 15.23 6.57 18.94
CA THR A 413 15.74 6.83 20.28
C THR A 413 17.02 6.02 20.49
N PRO A 414 18.20 6.67 20.57
CA PRO A 414 19.43 5.96 20.88
C PRO A 414 19.38 5.43 22.32
N THR A 415 19.97 4.26 22.56
CA THR A 415 20.14 3.71 23.91
C THR A 415 21.62 3.78 24.30
N LYS A 416 21.93 4.06 25.57
CA LYS A 416 23.32 4.13 26.05
C LYS A 416 23.96 2.74 26.05
N GLY A 417 25.26 2.66 25.74
CA GLY A 417 26.04 1.41 25.80
C GLY A 417 25.97 0.56 24.53
N LYS A 418 26.07 -0.77 24.67
CA LYS A 418 26.14 -1.74 23.55
C LYS A 418 24.77 -2.15 22.99
N THR A 419 23.67 -1.66 23.55
CA THR A 419 22.32 -2.01 23.12
C THR A 419 21.91 -1.20 21.89
N LYS A 420 21.33 -1.88 20.89
CA LYS A 420 20.74 -1.21 19.73
C LYS A 420 19.64 -0.25 20.17
N GLY A 421 19.51 0.89 19.49
CA GLY A 421 18.45 1.87 19.74
C GLY A 421 17.05 1.33 19.43
N LYS A 422 16.04 2.18 19.62
CA LYS A 422 14.63 1.86 19.41
C LYS A 422 14.00 2.80 18.40
N ASN A 423 13.09 2.30 17.58
CA ASN A 423 12.25 3.11 16.71
C ASN A 423 10.96 3.48 17.43
N VAL A 424 10.55 4.74 17.35
CA VAL A 424 9.26 5.22 17.82
C VAL A 424 8.39 5.49 16.60
N ILE A 425 7.25 4.80 16.51
CA ILE A 425 6.36 4.84 15.35
C ILE A 425 5.01 5.36 15.77
N VAL A 426 4.59 6.47 15.17
CA VAL A 426 3.27 7.06 15.36
C VAL A 426 2.39 6.67 14.18
N TYR A 427 1.22 6.14 14.46
CA TYR A 427 0.23 5.74 13.47
C TYR A 427 -0.90 6.76 13.47
N GLY A 428 -1.16 7.40 12.33
CA GLY A 428 -2.25 8.36 12.15
C GLY A 428 -3.24 7.93 11.08
N THR A 429 -4.49 8.37 11.20
CA THR A 429 -5.51 8.26 10.15
C THR A 429 -5.96 9.66 9.76
N ALA A 430 -6.10 9.92 8.47
CA ALA A 430 -6.57 11.21 7.99
C ALA A 430 -8.02 11.45 8.45
N VAL A 431 -8.28 12.66 8.91
CA VAL A 431 -9.60 13.08 9.40
C VAL A 431 -10.20 14.15 8.52
N GLN A 432 -9.42 15.10 8.01
CA GLN A 432 -9.96 16.16 7.16
C GLN A 432 -8.90 16.80 6.27
N LEU A 433 -9.37 17.40 5.17
CA LEU A 433 -8.62 18.32 4.34
C LEU A 433 -8.98 19.76 4.74
N LEU A 434 -7.98 20.53 5.15
CA LEU A 434 -8.09 21.95 5.44
C LEU A 434 -7.64 22.74 4.21
N GLN A 435 -8.45 23.72 3.84
CA GLN A 435 -8.14 24.64 2.74
C GLN A 435 -7.21 25.76 3.24
N PRO A 436 -6.36 26.32 2.37
CA PRO A 436 -5.59 27.50 2.72
C PRO A 436 -6.54 28.62 3.14
N LYS A 437 -6.19 29.34 4.22
CA LYS A 437 -6.94 30.52 4.64
C LYS A 437 -6.81 31.56 3.53
N GLN A 438 -7.91 31.94 2.89
CA GLN A 438 -7.90 33.14 2.04
C GLN A 438 -7.53 34.32 2.94
N GLN A 439 -6.34 34.88 2.74
CA GLN A 439 -5.99 36.15 3.36
C GLN A 439 -6.86 37.21 2.67
N SER A 440 -7.86 37.69 3.41
CA SER A 440 -8.64 38.89 3.09
C SER A 440 -7.82 40.14 3.31
#